data_AF-A0A6A3JDM3-F1
#
_entry.id   AF-A0A6A3JDM3-F1
#
_cell.length_a   1.000
_cell.length_b   1.000
_cell.length_c   1.000
_cell.angle_alpha   90.00
_cell.angle_beta   90.00
_cell.angle_gamma   90.00
#
_symmetry.space_group_name_H-M   'P 1'
#
loop_
_entity.id
_entity.type
_entity.pdbx_description
1 polymer ?
#
loop_
_entity_poly.entity_id
_entity_poly.type
_entity_poly.pdbx_seq_one_letter_code
_entity_poly.pdbx_strand_id
1 'polypeptide(L)'
;MTYSSGTQACTAPASPANIITVTFPVDHGDIPPLRAVTTSLTSTGGAVSFVIADNGVTIGGVRSQQGTKESAVCSNRGYCNYQQGTCTCSFGYGSSDGRGNHGNRDDCGYILPKVKFVAQE
;
A
#
# COMPACT_ATOMS: atom_id res chain seq x y z
N MET A 1 -11.15 2.96 -1.89
CA MET A 1 -11.90 1.79 -2.42
C MET A 1 -12.86 2.30 -3.47
N THR A 2 -12.94 1.67 -4.63
CA THR A 2 -13.86 2.05 -5.71
C THR A 2 -14.52 0.83 -6.31
N TYR A 3 -15.76 1.00 -6.81
CA TYR A 3 -16.51 -0.03 -7.52
C TYR A 3 -16.53 0.30 -9.02
N SER A 4 -16.48 -0.70 -9.89
CA SER A 4 -16.65 -0.50 -11.33
C SER A 4 -18.10 -0.15 -11.70
N SER A 5 -19.06 -0.48 -10.84
CA SER A 5 -20.48 -0.15 -11.03
C SER A 5 -21.23 -0.02 -9.70
N GLY A 6 -22.18 0.91 -9.64
CA GLY A 6 -23.08 1.09 -8.50
C GLY A 6 -22.38 1.36 -7.17
N THR A 7 -23.07 1.04 -6.06
CA THR A 7 -22.59 1.23 -4.67
C THR A 7 -22.59 -0.05 -3.84
N GLN A 8 -22.92 -1.19 -4.45
CA GLN A 8 -23.03 -2.49 -3.78
C GLN A 8 -21.95 -3.46 -4.30
N ALA A 9 -21.43 -4.33 -3.43
CA ALA A 9 -20.39 -5.28 -3.81
C ALA A 9 -20.86 -6.35 -4.80
N CYS A 10 -22.10 -6.82 -4.65
CA CYS A 10 -22.68 -7.85 -5.52
C CYS A 10 -23.45 -7.22 -6.68
N THR A 11 -23.44 -7.89 -7.84
CA THR A 11 -24.32 -7.59 -8.97
C THR A 11 -25.34 -8.71 -9.15
N ALA A 12 -26.44 -8.42 -9.86
CA ALA A 12 -27.47 -9.40 -10.14
C ALA A 12 -26.92 -10.60 -10.94
N PRO A 13 -27.51 -11.81 -10.81
CA PRO A 13 -27.11 -12.95 -11.62
C PRO A 13 -27.11 -12.62 -13.12
N ALA A 14 -26.14 -13.18 -13.86
CA ALA A 14 -25.93 -12.93 -15.30
C ALA A 14 -25.58 -11.48 -15.70
N SER A 15 -25.31 -10.58 -14.73
CA SER A 15 -24.70 -9.28 -15.00
C SER A 15 -23.16 -9.37 -14.98
N PRO A 16 -22.44 -8.42 -15.58
CA PRO A 16 -20.99 -8.31 -15.40
C PRO A 16 -20.63 -8.28 -13.90
N ALA A 17 -19.51 -8.93 -13.55
CA ALA A 17 -19.00 -8.91 -12.18
C ALA A 17 -18.62 -7.48 -11.77
N ASN A 18 -18.94 -7.09 -10.54
CA ASN A 18 -18.47 -5.82 -9.99
C ASN A 18 -17.01 -5.94 -9.56
N ILE A 19 -16.17 -5.02 -10.02
CA ILE A 19 -14.75 -4.99 -9.67
C ILE A 19 -14.56 -3.99 -8.55
N ILE A 20 -13.98 -4.47 -7.44
CA ILE A 20 -13.69 -3.67 -6.26
C ILE A 20 -12.19 -3.38 -6.23
N THR A 21 -11.80 -2.13 -6.43
CA THR A 21 -10.40 -1.72 -6.40
C THR A 21 -10.04 -1.14 -5.03
N VAL A 22 -9.02 -1.73 -4.40
CA VAL A 22 -8.43 -1.25 -3.14
C VAL A 22 -7.05 -0.69 -3.45
N THR A 23 -6.76 0.50 -2.91
CA THR A 23 -5.47 1.19 -3.10
C THR A 23 -4.80 1.36 -1.76
N PHE A 24 -3.52 1.01 -1.69
CA PHE A 24 -2.68 1.17 -0.50
C PHE A 24 -1.83 2.44 -0.67
N PRO A 25 -2.16 3.54 0.04
CA PRO A 25 -1.53 4.82 -0.20
C PRO A 25 -0.11 4.94 0.39
N VAL A 26 0.22 4.09 1.37
CA VAL A 26 1.47 4.16 2.15
C VAL A 26 2.29 2.87 2.05
N ASP A 27 1.61 1.73 2.08
CA ASP A 27 2.26 0.41 1.99
C ASP A 27 2.48 0.05 0.52
N HIS A 28 3.65 0.44 0.02
CA HIS A 28 4.10 0.19 -1.35
C HIS A 28 4.89 -1.12 -1.50
N GLY A 29 5.06 -1.83 -0.39
CA GLY A 29 5.73 -3.12 -0.37
C GLY A 29 4.83 -4.27 -0.78
N ASP A 30 5.42 -5.46 -0.85
CA ASP A 30 4.66 -6.66 -1.14
C ASP A 30 3.76 -7.00 0.05
N ILE A 31 2.48 -6.69 -0.10
CA ILE A 31 1.45 -6.89 0.92
C ILE A 31 0.77 -8.23 0.69
N PRO A 32 0.42 -8.98 1.76
CA PRO A 32 -0.27 -10.24 1.61
C PRO A 32 -1.57 -10.10 0.78
N PRO A 33 -1.96 -11.13 0.01
CA PRO A 33 -3.22 -11.14 -0.71
C PRO A 33 -4.40 -10.84 0.22
N LEU A 34 -5.34 -10.02 -0.28
CA LEU A 34 -6.58 -9.76 0.44
C LEU A 34 -7.37 -11.06 0.61
N ARG A 35 -8.19 -11.13 1.66
CA ARG A 35 -9.15 -12.22 1.86
C ARG A 35 -10.54 -11.64 2.06
N ALA A 36 -11.50 -12.12 1.28
CA ALA A 36 -12.90 -11.77 1.48
C ALA A 36 -13.44 -12.45 2.74
N VAL A 37 -14.01 -11.66 3.65
CA VAL A 37 -14.76 -12.17 4.80
C VAL A 37 -16.24 -12.09 4.43
N THR A 38 -16.87 -13.25 4.30
CA THR A 38 -18.24 -13.36 3.77
C THR A 38 -19.31 -13.56 4.84
N THR A 39 -18.91 -13.74 6.10
CA THR A 39 -19.80 -14.12 7.22
C THR A 39 -20.80 -13.04 7.61
N SER A 40 -20.54 -11.77 7.28
CA SER A 40 -21.41 -10.63 7.58
C SER A 40 -22.04 -10.02 6.33
N LEU A 41 -22.02 -10.73 5.20
CA LEU A 41 -22.62 -10.24 3.96
C LEU A 41 -24.13 -10.49 3.96
N THR A 42 -24.89 -9.44 3.66
CA THR A 42 -26.32 -9.54 3.36
C THR A 42 -26.50 -9.69 1.85
N SER A 43 -27.12 -10.78 1.41
CA SER A 43 -27.50 -10.99 0.01
C SER A 43 -29.02 -11.11 -0.11
N THR A 44 -29.60 -10.45 -1.12
CA THR A 44 -31.03 -10.55 -1.46
C THR A 44 -31.35 -11.75 -2.36
N GLY A 45 -30.36 -12.57 -2.73
CA GLY A 45 -30.55 -13.82 -3.47
C GLY A 45 -29.29 -14.33 -4.17
N GLY A 46 -29.24 -15.65 -4.43
CA GLY A 46 -28.15 -16.31 -5.16
C GLY A 46 -26.91 -16.64 -4.33
N ALA A 47 -26.00 -17.41 -4.93
CA ALA A 47 -24.69 -17.70 -4.35
C ALA A 47 -23.75 -16.52 -4.59
N VAL A 48 -23.04 -16.09 -3.54
CA VAL A 48 -22.03 -15.03 -3.63
C VAL A 48 -20.67 -15.68 -3.83
N SER A 49 -19.93 -15.22 -4.84
CA SER A 49 -18.56 -15.66 -5.12
C SER A 49 -17.64 -14.46 -5.23
N PHE A 50 -16.43 -14.59 -4.69
CA PHE A 50 -15.38 -13.59 -4.77
C PHE A 50 -14.16 -14.20 -5.46
N VAL A 51 -13.58 -13.44 -6.39
CA VAL A 51 -12.28 -13.73 -6.98
C VAL A 51 -11.37 -12.57 -6.60
N ILE A 52 -10.19 -12.89 -6.09
CA ILE A 52 -9.19 -11.90 -5.67
C ILE A 52 -8.07 -11.91 -6.69
N ALA A 53 -7.68 -10.72 -7.15
CA ALA A 53 -6.51 -10.54 -7.98
C ALA A 53 -5.31 -10.21 -7.08
N ASP A 54 -4.30 -11.08 -7.10
CA ASP A 54 -3.00 -10.88 -6.46
C ASP A 54 -1.86 -11.09 -7.45
N ASN A 55 -0.64 -10.70 -7.07
CA ASN A 55 0.59 -11.01 -7.83
C ASN A 55 0.56 -10.67 -9.34
N GLY A 56 -0.10 -9.58 -9.73
CA GLY A 56 -0.15 -9.15 -11.13
C GLY A 56 -1.28 -9.77 -11.95
N VAL A 57 -2.18 -10.55 -11.33
CA VAL A 57 -3.40 -11.08 -11.97
C VAL A 57 -4.34 -9.95 -12.38
N THR A 58 -5.03 -10.12 -13.51
CA THR A 58 -6.02 -9.18 -14.05
C THR A 58 -7.44 -9.74 -13.92
N ILE A 59 -8.38 -8.93 -13.43
CA ILE A 59 -9.81 -9.23 -13.42
C ILE A 59 -10.55 -8.07 -14.10
N GLY A 60 -11.34 -8.38 -15.13
CA GLY A 60 -12.19 -7.40 -15.82
C GLY A 60 -11.44 -6.15 -16.33
N GLY A 61 -10.20 -6.33 -16.79
CA GLY A 61 -9.35 -5.24 -17.29
C GLY A 61 -8.57 -4.48 -16.21
N VAL A 62 -8.79 -4.75 -14.92
CA VAL A 62 -8.02 -4.16 -13.82
C VAL A 62 -6.94 -5.15 -13.37
N ARG A 63 -5.69 -4.71 -13.39
CA ARG A 63 -4.53 -5.52 -12.99
C ARG A 63 -4.13 -5.22 -11.53
N SER A 64 -3.99 -6.26 -10.71
CA SER A 64 -3.38 -6.11 -9.39
C SER A 64 -1.93 -5.66 -9.53
N GLN A 65 -1.49 -4.77 -8.65
CA GLN A 65 -0.11 -4.27 -8.69
C GLN A 65 0.70 -4.94 -7.60
N GLN A 66 1.75 -5.64 -8.02
CA GLN A 66 2.73 -6.17 -7.08
C GLN A 66 3.47 -5.01 -6.42
N GLY A 67 3.64 -5.09 -5.11
CA GLY A 67 4.48 -4.15 -4.37
C GLY A 67 5.91 -4.20 -4.90
N THR A 68 6.53 -3.03 -5.07
CA THR A 68 7.91 -2.92 -5.59
C THR A 68 8.89 -2.42 -4.55
N LYS A 69 8.41 -2.09 -3.35
CA LYS A 69 9.24 -1.56 -2.27
C LYS A 69 9.52 -2.64 -1.24
N GLU A 70 10.72 -2.60 -0.68
CA GLU A 70 11.10 -3.50 0.40
C GLU A 70 10.49 -2.98 1.71
N SER A 71 9.92 -3.86 2.52
CA SER A 71 9.51 -3.51 3.89
C SER A 71 10.75 -3.61 4.79
N ALA A 72 11.41 -2.47 5.01
CA ALA A 72 12.61 -2.36 5.84
C ALA A 72 12.40 -1.33 6.94
N VAL A 73 12.70 -1.71 8.18
CA VAL A 73 12.64 -0.81 9.34
C VAL A 73 13.54 0.40 9.09
N CYS A 74 12.97 1.60 9.18
CA CYS A 74 13.66 2.86 8.87
C CYS A 74 14.39 2.84 7.52
N SER A 75 13.84 2.14 6.53
CA SER A 75 14.43 1.96 5.20
C SER A 75 15.87 1.44 5.21
N ASN A 76 16.29 0.72 6.27
CA ASN A 76 17.68 0.32 6.54
C ASN A 76 18.68 1.48 6.55
N ARG A 77 18.21 2.70 6.84
CA ARG A 77 18.95 3.98 6.76
C ARG A 77 18.83 4.80 8.04
N GLY A 78 18.50 4.14 9.13
CA GLY A 78 18.32 4.77 10.43
C GLY A 78 18.18 3.75 11.55
N TYR A 79 18.11 4.26 12.77
CA TYR A 79 17.85 3.47 13.97
C TYR A 79 16.39 3.63 14.40
N CYS A 80 15.70 2.50 14.63
CA CYS A 80 14.32 2.51 15.09
C CYS A 80 14.26 2.57 16.62
N ASN A 81 13.59 3.59 17.14
CA ASN A 81 13.14 3.60 18.53
C ASN A 81 11.79 2.88 18.62
N TYR A 82 11.83 1.59 18.95
CA TYR A 82 10.62 0.77 19.08
C TYR A 82 9.66 1.22 20.19
N GLN A 83 10.13 1.95 21.20
CA GLN A 83 9.27 2.45 22.27
C GLN A 83 8.42 3.64 21.79
N GLN A 84 8.94 4.46 20.88
CA GLN A 84 8.25 5.63 20.34
C GLN A 84 7.64 5.38 18.95
N GLY A 85 8.06 4.30 18.26
CA GLY A 85 7.67 4.03 16.88
C GLY A 85 8.30 5.00 15.88
N THR A 86 9.45 5.60 16.21
CA THR A 86 10.10 6.64 15.40
C THR A 86 11.46 6.18 14.87
N CYS A 87 11.87 6.71 13.72
CA CYS A 87 13.19 6.46 13.14
C CYS A 87 14.11 7.67 13.30
N THR A 88 15.34 7.41 13.79
CA THR A 88 16.44 8.37 13.75
C THR A 88 17.30 8.10 12.53
N CYS A 89 17.32 9.02 11.56
CA CYS A 89 17.98 8.80 10.28
C CYS A 89 19.50 8.95 10.37
N SER A 90 20.20 8.06 9.66
CA SER A 90 21.65 8.16 9.48
C SER A 90 22.00 9.38 8.63
N PHE A 91 23.26 9.81 8.72
CA PHE A 91 23.74 10.95 7.95
C PHE A 91 23.43 10.79 6.44
N GLY A 92 22.90 11.85 5.82
CA GLY A 92 22.51 11.86 4.42
C GLY A 92 21.10 11.35 4.13
N TYR A 93 20.33 10.98 5.15
CA TYR A 93 18.95 10.50 5.01
C TYR A 93 17.97 11.28 5.87
N GLY A 94 16.73 11.39 5.41
CA GLY A 94 15.64 12.07 6.09
C GLY A 94 14.29 11.39 5.84
N SER A 95 13.26 11.92 6.48
CA SER A 95 11.89 11.41 6.34
C SER A 95 11.37 11.59 4.91
N SER A 96 10.66 10.58 4.40
CA SER A 96 10.15 10.56 3.03
C SER A 96 8.63 10.56 2.92
N ASP A 97 8.13 10.67 1.69
CA ASP A 97 6.74 10.46 1.31
C ASP A 97 6.44 8.99 0.92
N GLY A 98 7.37 8.07 1.16
CA GLY A 98 7.31 6.67 0.71
C GLY A 98 7.63 6.46 -0.78
N ARG A 99 7.82 7.54 -1.55
CA ARG A 99 8.19 7.52 -2.98
C ARG A 99 9.61 8.01 -3.24
N GLY A 100 10.36 8.30 -2.17
CA GLY A 100 11.74 8.78 -2.22
C GLY A 100 11.87 10.30 -2.28
N ASN A 101 10.75 11.05 -2.18
CA ASN A 101 10.80 12.50 -1.99
C ASN A 101 10.78 12.82 -0.50
N HIS A 102 11.09 14.07 -0.14
CA HIS A 102 10.94 14.57 1.22
C HIS A 102 9.48 14.46 1.68
N GLY A 103 9.26 13.97 2.89
CA GLY A 103 7.93 13.85 3.48
C GLY A 103 7.98 13.60 4.98
N ASN A 104 6.87 13.17 5.58
CA ASN A 104 6.69 13.11 7.03
C ASN A 104 6.39 11.68 7.53
N ARG A 105 6.84 10.66 6.80
CA ARG A 105 6.65 9.25 7.17
C ARG A 105 7.61 8.76 8.27
N ASP A 106 8.62 9.55 8.62
CA ASP A 106 9.69 9.21 9.56
C ASP A 106 10.32 7.85 9.25
N ASP A 107 10.64 7.61 7.97
CA ASP A 107 11.10 6.31 7.48
C ASP A 107 12.54 6.31 6.94
N CYS A 108 13.23 7.45 7.00
CA CYS A 108 14.59 7.63 6.47
C CYS A 108 14.73 7.26 4.97
N GLY A 109 13.62 7.34 4.22
CA GLY A 109 13.57 6.99 2.81
C GLY A 109 14.04 8.10 1.86
N TYR A 110 14.21 9.33 2.35
CA TYR A 110 14.59 10.48 1.53
C TYR A 110 16.11 10.67 1.58
N ILE A 111 16.76 10.74 0.42
CA ILE A 111 18.18 11.07 0.32
C ILE A 111 18.31 12.59 0.42
N LEU A 112 18.95 13.06 1.49
CA LEU A 112 19.21 14.48 1.65
C LEU A 112 20.17 14.95 0.55
N PRO A 113 19.93 16.12 -0.06
CA PRO A 113 20.90 16.71 -0.95
C PRO A 113 22.22 16.89 -0.20
N LYS A 114 23.35 16.63 -0.86
CA LYS A 114 24.67 16.90 -0.30
C LYS A 114 24.76 18.38 0.04
N VAL A 115 24.47 18.75 1.28
CA VAL A 115 25.01 19.98 1.84
C VAL A 115 26.52 19.79 1.77
N LYS A 116 27.19 20.61 0.95
CA LYS A 116 28.64 20.75 1.06
C LYS A 116 28.88 21.06 2.53
N PHE A 117 29.50 20.14 3.25
CA PHE A 117 29.99 20.42 4.58
C PHE A 117 30.90 21.63 4.46
N VAL A 118 30.41 22.81 4.85
CA VAL A 118 31.30 23.78 5.45
C VAL A 118 31.69 23.09 6.75
N ALA A 119 32.92 22.57 6.80
CA ALA A 119 33.53 22.20 8.06
C ALA A 119 33.42 23.44 8.94
N GLN A 120 32.54 23.41 9.93
CA GLN A 120 32.52 24.42 10.95
C GLN A 120 33.59 23.99 11.95
N GLU A 121 34.63 24.83 12.02
CA GLU A 121 35.86 24.72 12.82
C GLU A 121 35.59 24.41 14.29
#